data_AF-A0A431IXP1-F1
#
_entry.id   AF-A0A431IXP1-F1
#
_cell.length_a   1.000
_cell.length_b   1.000
_cell.length_c   1.000
_cell.angle_alpha   90.00
_cell.angle_beta   90.00
_cell.angle_gamma   90.00
#
_symmetry.space_group_name_H-M   'P 1'
#
loop_
_entity.id
_entity.type
_entity.pdbx_description
1 polymer ?
#
loop_
_entity_poly.entity_id
_entity_poly.type
_entity_poly.pdbx_seq_one_letter_code
_entity_poly.pdbx_strand_id
1 'polypeptide(L)' 'MLQQDLFGTWCIIKVYGGLHNNHCHKQVIAYPNEELALQALSEIESIRRARGYEYSSNYLTDYFHLKPQTLTEVLNKN' A
#
# COMPACT_ATOMS: atom_id res chain seq x y z
N MET A 1 7.90 0.75 -0.71
CA MET A 1 8.14 -0.69 -0.87
C MET A 1 9.48 -0.88 -1.54
N LEU A 2 10.30 -1.81 -1.06
CA LEU A 2 11.57 -2.20 -1.67
C LEU A 2 11.34 -3.40 -2.61
N GLN A 3 11.89 -3.36 -3.81
CA GLN A 3 11.85 -4.45 -4.79
C GLN A 3 13.15 -4.50 -5.59
N GLN A 4 13.47 -5.66 -6.15
CA GLN A 4 14.52 -5.81 -7.14
C GLN A 4 13.88 -5.94 -8.53
N ASP A 5 14.44 -5.26 -9.53
CA ASP A 5 14.00 -5.40 -10.91
C ASP A 5 14.58 -6.65 -11.60
N LEU A 6 14.19 -6.89 -12.85
CA LEU A 6 14.65 -8.03 -13.64
C LEU A 6 16.16 -8.02 -13.95
N PHE A 7 16.83 -6.88 -13.80
CA PHE A 7 18.25 -6.70 -14.05
C PHE A 7 19.08 -6.72 -12.76
N GLY A 8 18.46 -7.00 -11.61
CA GLY A 8 19.13 -7.04 -10.31
C GLY A 8 19.26 -5.67 -9.62
N THR A 9 18.65 -4.62 -10.16
CA THR A 9 18.69 -3.26 -9.59
C THR A 9 17.68 -3.14 -8.45
N TRP A 10 18.14 -2.64 -7.31
CA TRP A 10 17.26 -2.39 -6.16
C TRP A 10 16.49 -1.09 -6.33
N CYS A 11 15.19 -1.14 -6.11
CA CYS A 11 14.27 -0.05 -6.36
C CYS A 11 13.35 0.19 -5.16
N ILE A 12 13.19 1.46 -4.78
CA ILE A 12 12.12 1.88 -3.87
C ILE A 12 10.96 2.42 -4.70
N ILE A 13 9.79 1.82 -4.50
CA ILE A 13 8.53 2.28 -5.08
C ILE A 13 7.78 3.10 -4.03
N LYS A 14 7.53 4.35 -4.37
CA LYS A 14 6.67 5.29 -3.63
C LYS A 14 5.37 5.44 -4.38
N VAL A 15 4.27 5.17 -3.70
CA VAL A 15 2.92 5.40 -4.22
C VAL A 15 2.28 6.50 -3.38
N TYR A 16 1.68 7.46 -4.07
CA TYR A 16 0.92 8.58 -3.51
C TYR A 16 -0.48 8.56 -4.11
N GLY A 17 -1.49 8.99 -3.35
CA GLY A 17 -2.87 9.01 -3.82
C GLY A 17 -3.84 8.71 -2.69
N GLY A 18 -5.12 8.85 -3.00
CA GLY A 18 -6.16 8.38 -2.09
C GLY A 18 -6.30 6.87 -2.19
N LEU A 19 -6.76 6.23 -1.11
CA LEU A 19 -7.00 4.79 -1.12
C LEU A 19 -8.17 4.39 -2.03
N HIS A 20 -9.05 5.33 -2.39
CA HIS A 20 -10.35 5.07 -3.03
C HIS A 20 -10.56 5.88 -4.31
N ASN A 21 -9.49 6.45 -4.87
CA ASN A 21 -9.56 7.14 -6.15
C ASN A 21 -8.64 6.47 -7.17
N ASN A 22 -9.00 6.57 -8.46
CA ASN A 22 -8.17 6.07 -9.55
C ASN A 22 -6.96 7.00 -9.82
N HIS A 23 -6.78 8.04 -9.01
CA HIS A 23 -5.69 9.00 -9.12
C HIS A 23 -4.57 8.60 -8.17
N CYS A 24 -3.60 7.86 -8.70
CA CYS A 24 -2.36 7.59 -7.99
C CYS A 24 -1.17 8.17 -8.76
N HIS A 25 -0.16 8.58 -8.01
CA HIS A 25 1.15 8.90 -8.55
C HIS A 25 2.13 7.85 -8.04
N LYS A 26 2.81 7.18 -8.98
CA LYS A 26 3.84 6.19 -8.68
C LYS A 26 5.20 6.74 -9.07
N GLN A 27 6.13 6.72 -8.13
CA GLN A 27 7.53 7.05 -8.33
C GLN A 27 8.39 5.83 -8.03
N VAL A 28 9.35 5.53 -8.92
CA VAL A 28 10.34 4.47 -8.73
C VAL A 28 11.71 5.12 -8.66
N ILE A 29 12.49 4.76 -7.63
CA ILE A 29 13.84 5.29 -7.42
C ILE A 29 14.78 4.09 -7.35
N ALA A 30 15.73 4.04 -8.29
CA ALA A 30 16.74 3.00 -8.34
C ALA A 30 17.92 3.32 -7.42
N TYR A 31 18.51 2.28 -6.85
CA TYR A 31 19.66 2.31 -5.97
C TYR A 31 20.70 1.29 -6.45
N PRO A 32 22.00 1.59 -6.28
CA PRO A 32 23.07 0.77 -6.83
C PRO A 32 23.26 -0.55 -6.08
N ASN A 33 22.79 -0.66 -4.83
CA ASN A 33 22.85 -1.89 -4.04
C ASN A 33 21.70 -1.96 -3.02
N GLU A 34 21.54 -3.12 -2.41
CA GLU A 34 20.48 -3.41 -1.42
C GLU A 34 20.61 -2.56 -0.17
N GLU A 35 21.84 -2.42 0.34
CA GLU A 35 22.14 -1.73 1.60
C GLU A 35 21.69 -0.25 1.56
N LEU A 36 22.05 0.46 0.48
CA LEU A 36 21.64 1.85 0.29
C LEU A 36 20.14 1.99 0.09
N ALA A 37 19.50 1.01 -0.57
CA ALA A 37 18.06 0.99 -0.73
C ALA A 37 17.33 0.76 0.61
N LEU A 38 17.86 -0.11 1.47
CA LEU A 38 17.34 -0.37 2.82
C LEU A 38 17.51 0.86 3.73
N GLN A 39 18.68 1.50 3.70
CA GLN A 39 18.91 2.73 4.45
C GLN A 39 17.92 3.82 4.04
N ALA A 40 17.78 4.06 2.73
CA ALA A 40 16.85 5.06 2.22
C ALA A 40 15.39 4.72 2.54
N LEU A 41 15.00 3.43 2.52
CA LEU A 41 13.66 3.01 2.94
C LEU A 41 13.42 3.34 4.41
N SER A 42 14.36 3.00 5.30
CA SER A 42 14.26 3.28 6.74
C SER A 42 14.10 4.78 7.03
N GLU A 43 14.85 5.63 6.32
CA GLU A 43 14.73 7.09 6.42
C GLU A 43 13.33 7.57 5.98
N ILE A 44 12.83 7.08 4.85
CA ILE A 44 11.48 7.41 4.35
C ILE A 44 10.41 7.01 5.37
N GLU A 45 10.54 5.82 5.94
CA GLU A 45 9.60 5.28 6.93
C GLU A 45 9.66 6.04 8.24
N SER A 46 10.86 6.45 8.68
CA SER A 46 11.05 7.31 9.84
C SER A 46 10.36 8.66 9.66
N ILE A 47 10.55 9.32 8.52
CA ILE A 47 9.89 10.60 8.19
C ILE A 47 8.37 10.43 8.16
N ARG A 48 7.86 9.34 7.60
CA ARG A 48 6.43 9.04 7.56
C ARG A 48 5.87 8.82 8.97
N ARG A 49 6.54 8.03 9.80
CA ARG A 49 6.14 7.82 11.20
C ARG A 49 6.13 9.11 12.01
N ALA A 50 7.12 9.98 11.82
CA ALA A 50 7.15 11.30 12.45
C ALA A 50 5.96 12.19 12.02
N ARG A 51 5.33 11.91 10.87
CA ARG A 51 4.12 12.57 10.37
C ARG A 51 2.82 11.85 10.79
N GLY A 52 2.90 10.85 11.66
CA GLY A 52 1.74 10.10 12.16
C GLY A 52 1.28 8.97 11.24
N TYR A 53 2.09 8.57 10.25
CA TYR A 53 1.79 7.35 9.48
C TYR A 53 2.11 6.13 10.34
N GLU A 54 1.11 5.30 10.55
CA GLU A 54 1.27 4.02 11.22
C GLU A 54 1.28 2.90 10.17
N TYR A 55 2.07 1.86 10.40
CA TYR A 55 1.84 0.61 9.70
C TYR A 55 0.48 0.11 10.16
N SER A 56 -0.48 0.03 9.25
CA SER A 56 -1.72 -0.66 9.57
C SER A 56 -1.36 -2.06 10.02
N SER A 57 -1.50 -2.36 11.31
CA SER A 57 -1.55 -3.73 11.78
C SER A 57 -2.78 -4.33 11.11
N ASN A 58 -2.58 -5.09 10.04
CA ASN A 58 -3.53 -5.88 9.26
C ASN A 58 -4.96 -5.93 9.87
N TYR A 59 -6.04 -5.58 9.19
CA TYR A 59 -6.54 -6.13 7.94
C TYR A 59 -7.71 -5.25 7.47
N LEU A 60 -7.91 -5.15 6.16
CA LEU A 60 -9.18 -4.75 5.53
C LEU A 60 -10.33 -5.74 5.85
N THR A 61 -10.44 -6.27 7.08
CA THR A 61 -11.49 -7.23 7.44
C THR A 61 -12.87 -6.62 7.26
N ASP A 62 -13.02 -5.33 7.56
CA ASP A 62 -14.30 -4.64 7.49
C ASP A 62 -14.74 -4.31 6.05
N TYR A 63 -13.81 -4.28 5.09
CA TYR A 63 -14.13 -3.98 3.69
C TYR A 63 -14.63 -5.19 2.90
N PHE A 64 -14.47 -6.42 3.42
CA PHE A 64 -15.04 -7.63 2.83
C PHE A 64 -16.47 -7.95 3.32
N HIS A 65 -17.09 -7.08 4.13
CA HIS A 65 -18.48 -7.27 4.60
C HIS A 65 -19.57 -6.96 3.56
N LEU A 66 -19.24 -6.68 2.30
CA LEU A 66 -20.23 -6.78 1.23
C LEU A 66 -20.51 -8.26 0.93
N LYS A 67 -21.22 -8.92 1.84
CA LYS A 67 -21.87 -10.20 1.55
C LYS A 67 -22.91 -9.94 0.45
N PRO A 68 -22.89 -10.67 -0.68
CA PRO A 68 -23.95 -10.53 -1.67
C PRO A 68 -25.30 -10.77 -0.99
N GLN A 69 -26.20 -9.81 -1.14
CA GLN A 69 -27.55 -9.89 -0.60
C GLN A 69 -28.27 -11.02 -1.31
N THR A 70 -28.86 -11.95 -0.55
CA THR A 70 -29.59 -13.08 -1.15
C THR A 70 -30.95 -12.61 -1.66
N LEU A 71 -31.49 -13.28 -2.68
CA LEU A 71 -32.84 -12.98 -3.19
C LEU A 71 -33.90 -13.03 -2.08
N THR A 72 -33.73 -13.95 -1.12
CA THR A 72 -34.60 -14.07 0.06
C THR A 72 -34.60 -12.81 0.93
N GLU A 73 -33.43 -12.20 1.15
CA GLU A 73 -33.29 -10.96 1.93
C GLU A 73 -33.87 -9.73 1.21
N VAL A 74 -33.94 -9.75 -0.13
CA VAL A 74 -34.59 -8.69 -0.93
C VAL A 74 -36.11 -8.84 -0.87
N LEU A 75 -36.61 -10.07 -1.00
CA LEU A 75 -38.05 -10.36 -1.07
C LEU A 75 -38.77 -10.26 0.29
N ASN A 76 -38.03 -10.42 1.40
CA ASN A 76 -38.59 -10.41 2.75
C ASN A 76 -38.43 -9.08 3.49
N LYS A 77 -38.00 -8.00 2.83
CA LYS A 77 -38.09 -6.64 3.39
C LYS A 77 -39.52 -6.11 3.26
N ASN A 78 -40.41 -6.58 4.12
CA ASN A 78 -41.71 -5.97 4.42
C ASN A 78 -41.76 -5.62 5.90
#